data_AF-A0A1I5Y8H5-F1
#
_entry.id   AF-A0A1I5Y8H5-F1
#
_cell.length_a   1.000
_cell.length_b   1.000
_cell.length_c   1.000
_cell.angle_alpha   90.00
_cell.angle_beta   90.00
_cell.angle_gamma   90.00
#
_symmetry.space_group_name_H-M   'P 1'
#
loop_
_entity.id
_entity.type
_entity.pdbx_description
1 polymer ?
#
loop_
_entity_poly.entity_id
_entity_poly.type
_entity_poly.pdbx_seq_one_letter_code
_entity_poly.pdbx_strand_id
1 'polypeptide(L)' 'MENVPATLWIAACAHRLQQQWHTVDPLELEDAARDLWRDERLRAMPPDEAAVDWLKPLNEVD' A
#
# COMPACT_ATOMS: atom_id res chain seq x y z
N MET A 1 11.16 18.66 -0.05
CA MET A 1 10.48 17.41 0.37
C MET A 1 11.11 16.29 -0.42
N GLU A 2 11.79 15.39 0.28
CA GLU A 2 12.41 14.21 -0.31
C GLU A 2 11.29 13.34 -0.88
N ASN A 3 11.16 13.28 -2.21
CA ASN A 3 10.24 12.35 -2.85
C ASN A 3 10.79 10.96 -2.57
N VAL A 4 10.15 10.22 -1.66
CA VAL A 4 10.47 8.81 -1.45
C VAL A 4 10.40 8.12 -2.81
N PRO A 5 11.49 7.46 -3.27
CA PRO A 5 11.47 6.80 -4.55
C PRO A 5 10.38 5.73 -4.56
N ALA A 6 9.68 5.60 -5.68
CA ALA A 6 8.56 4.67 -5.85
C ALA A 6 8.92 3.26 -5.37
N THR A 7 10.12 2.79 -5.68
CA THR A 7 10.65 1.49 -5.25
C THR A 7 10.72 1.34 -3.73
N LEU A 8 11.11 2.38 -2.99
CA LEU A 8 11.16 2.34 -1.52
C LEU A 8 9.75 2.38 -0.94
N TRP A 9 8.86 3.19 -1.52
CA TRP A 9 7.47 3.27 -1.07
C TRP A 9 6.73 1.93 -1.29
N ILE A 10 6.88 1.33 -2.47
CA ILE A 10 6.29 0.04 -2.82
C ILE A 10 6.84 -1.05 -1.90
N ALA A 11 8.16 -1.12 -1.69
CA ALA A 11 8.76 -2.13 -0.81
C ALA A 11 8.30 -1.99 0.66
N ALA A 12 8.22 -0.75 1.17
CA ALA A 12 7.73 -0.50 2.52
C ALA A 12 6.24 -0.87 2.67
N CYS A 13 5.42 -0.49 1.68
CA CYS A 13 4.00 -0.83 1.64
C CYS A 13 3.81 -2.35 1.56
N ALA A 14 4.45 -3.02 0.59
CA ALA A 14 4.37 -4.48 0.42
C ALA A 14 4.77 -5.23 1.70
N HIS A 15 5.85 -4.80 2.36
CA HIS A 15 6.27 -5.40 3.63
C HIS A 15 5.24 -5.19 4.75
N ARG A 16 4.59 -4.01 4.80
CA ARG A 16 3.49 -3.76 5.74
C ARG A 16 2.28 -4.65 5.46
N LEU A 17 1.89 -4.78 4.19
CA LEU A 17 0.80 -5.66 3.77
C LEU A 17 1.13 -7.13 4.09
N GLN A 18 2.40 -7.56 3.92
CA GLN A 18 2.85 -8.92 4.23
C GLN A 18 2.79 -9.22 5.74
N GLN A 19 3.06 -8.24 6.59
CA GLN A 19 2.90 -8.40 8.03
C GLN A 19 1.44 -8.54 8.47
N GLN A 20 0.48 -8.00 7.70
CA GLN A 20 -0.96 -8.17 7.95
C GLN A 20 -1.52 -9.44 7.29
N TRP A 21 -1.03 -9.79 6.10
CA TRP A 21 -1.47 -10.94 5.31
C TRP A 21 -0.32 -11.87 4.98
N HIS A 22 0.14 -12.60 6.00
CA HIS A 22 1.19 -13.61 5.86
C HIS A 22 0.82 -14.77 4.92
N THR A 23 -0.48 -14.97 4.67
CA THR A 23 -1.01 -16.05 3.82
C THR A 23 -1.10 -15.69 2.34
N VAL A 24 -0.95 -14.40 2.00
CA VAL A 24 -0.96 -13.92 0.62
C VAL A 24 0.47 -13.93 0.09
N ASP A 25 0.63 -14.32 -1.17
CA ASP A 25 1.94 -14.36 -1.80
C ASP A 25 2.60 -12.98 -1.80
N PRO A 26 3.89 -12.88 -1.43
CA PRO A 26 4.61 -11.61 -1.40
C PRO A 26 4.64 -10.91 -2.76
N LEU A 27 4.59 -11.68 -3.86
CA LEU A 27 4.53 -11.14 -5.21
C LEU A 27 3.22 -10.40 -5.48
N GLU A 28 2.09 -10.95 -5.03
CA GLU A 28 0.76 -10.31 -5.14
C GLU A 28 0.69 -9.04 -4.30
N LEU A 29 1.30 -9.05 -3.10
CA LEU A 29 1.36 -7.88 -2.23
C LEU A 29 2.23 -6.75 -2.81
N GLU A 30 3.33 -7.10 -3.48
CA GLU A 30 4.18 -6.14 -4.16
C GLU A 30 3.49 -5.53 -5.39
N ASP A 31 2.72 -6.33 -6.13
CA ASP A 31 1.92 -5.84 -7.24
C ASP A 31 0.79 -4.93 -6.76
N ALA A 32 0.07 -5.32 -5.69
CA ALA A 32 -0.91 -4.46 -5.03
C ALA A 32 -0.31 -3.15 -4.54
N ALA A 33 0.88 -3.18 -3.92
CA ALA A 33 1.62 -1.99 -3.50
C ALA A 33 2.01 -1.09 -4.69
N ARG A 34 2.27 -1.68 -5.86
CA ARG A 34 2.58 -0.95 -7.09
C ARG A 34 1.33 -0.28 -7.68
N ASP A 35 0.17 -0.92 -7.60
CA ASP A 35 -1.11 -0.31 -7.95
C ASP A 35 -1.49 0.82 -6.99
N LEU A 36 -1.33 0.59 -5.69
CA LEU A 36 -1.47 1.60 -4.62
C LEU A 36 -0.63 2.85 -4.89
N TRP A 37 0.61 2.70 -5.38
CA TRP A 37 1.48 3.82 -5.72
C TRP A 37 1.01 4.62 -6.94
N ARG A 38 0.29 3.99 -7.87
CA ARG A 38 -0.31 4.69 -9.03
C ARG A 38 -1.47 5.57 -8.62
N ASP A 39 -2.11 5.26 -7.49
CA ASP A 39 -3.19 6.06 -6.94
C ASP A 39 -2.63 7.34 -6.32
N GLU A 40 -2.95 8.50 -6.90
CA GLU A 40 -2.43 9.79 -6.44
C GLU A 40 -2.85 10.11 -4.99
N ARG A 41 -4.02 9.62 -4.57
CA ARG A 41 -4.53 9.78 -3.20
C ARG A 41 -3.66 9.04 -2.19
N LEU A 42 -3.29 7.81 -2.51
CA LEU A 42 -2.50 6.92 -1.65
C LEU A 42 -1.02 7.30 -1.70
N ARG A 43 -0.52 7.69 -2.88
CA ARG A 43 0.83 8.23 -3.04
C ARG A 43 1.05 9.54 -2.27
N ALA A 44 0.00 10.31 -2.01
CA ALA A 44 0.09 11.53 -1.20
C ALA A 44 0.32 11.24 0.30
N MET A 45 0.11 10.00 0.75
CA MET A 45 0.27 9.56 2.15
C MET A 45 1.46 8.60 2.30
N PRO A 46 1.98 8.44 3.55
CA PRO A 46 3.03 7.47 3.82
C PRO A 46 2.53 6.04 3.54
N PRO A 47 3.42 5.10 3.16
CA PRO A 47 3.05 3.74 2.77
C PRO A 47 2.30 2.98 3.87
N ASP A 48 2.59 3.32 5.13
CA ASP A 48 1.91 2.81 6.32
C ASP A 48 0.43 3.22 6.37
N GLU A 49 0.14 4.50 6.10
CA GLU A 49 -1.24 5.01 6.06
C GLU A 49 -1.97 4.55 4.80
N ALA A 50 -1.29 4.55 3.65
CA ALA A 50 -1.87 4.10 2.39
C ALA A 50 -2.30 2.62 2.46
N ALA A 51 -1.48 1.76 3.07
CA ALA A 51 -1.83 0.37 3.32
C ALA A 51 -3.11 0.26 4.18
N VAL A 52 -3.21 1.06 5.26
CA VAL A 52 -4.37 1.08 6.16
C VAL A 52 -5.62 1.63 5.48
N ASP A 53 -5.49 2.66 4.64
CA ASP A 53 -6.62 3.25 3.93
C ASP A 53 -7.15 2.30 2.85
N TRP A 54 -6.26 1.61 2.14
CA TRP A 54 -6.62 0.56 1.18
C TRP A 54 -7.25 -0.68 1.82
N LEU A 55 -6.84 -0.98 3.05
CA LEU A 55 -7.40 -2.03 3.89
C LEU A 55 -8.82 -1.72 4.39
N LYS A 56 -9.26 -0.45 4.37
CA LYS A 56 -10.62 -0.13 4.78
C LYS A 56 -11.59 -0.72 3.76
N PRO A 57 -12.59 -1.50 4.20
CA PRO A 57 -13.64 -1.93 3.30
C PRO A 57 -14.29 -0.68 2.71
N LEU A 58 -14.39 -0.60 1.38
CA LEU A 58 -15.06 0.49 0.65
C LEU A 58 -16.59 0.58 0.93
N ASN A 59 -17.08 -0.05 1.99
CA ASN A 59 -18.49 -0.35 2.24
C ASN A 59 -18.99 0.18 3.60
N GLU A 60 -18.74 1.45 3.89
CA GLU A 60 -19.65 2.24 4.74
C GLU A 60 -20.24 3.36 3.90
N VAL A 61 -21.15 2.96 3.00
CA VAL A 61 -22.24 3.82 2.55
C VAL A 61 -23.48 3.31 3.27
N ASP A 62 -23.90 4.03 4.32
CA ASP A 62 -25.22 3.90 4.94
C ASP A 62 -26.25 4.68 4.10
#